data_AF-A0A3C0NMR3-F1
#
_entry.id   AF-A0A3C0NMR3-F1
#
_cell.length_a   1.000
_cell.length_b   1.000
_cell.length_c   1.000
_cell.angle_alpha   90.00
_cell.angle_beta   90.00
_cell.angle_gamma   90.00
#
_symmetry.space_group_name_H-M   'P 1'
#
loop_
_entity.id
_entity.type
_entity.pdbx_description
1 polymer ?
#
loop_
_entity_poly.entity_id
_entity_poly.type
_entity_poly.pdbx_seq_one_letter_code
_entity_poly.pdbx_strand_id
1 'polypeptide(L)' 'MSYTPFDAIQIGIASPEMILSWSYGEVKKPETINYRTLKPEQNGLFCERI' A
#
# COMPACT_ATOMS: atom_id res chain seq x y z
N MET A 1 18.33 -0.75 -20.06
CA MET A 1 16.89 -0.45 -19.99
C MET A 1 16.16 -1.55 -20.76
N SER A 2 15.54 -2.51 -20.07
CA SER A 2 14.77 -3.57 -20.73
C SER A 2 13.35 -3.07 -20.96
N TYR A 3 12.99 -2.81 -22.21
CA TYR A 3 11.61 -2.55 -22.60
C TYR A 3 10.98 -3.90 -22.98
N THR A 4 10.13 -4.43 -22.10
CA THR A 4 9.22 -5.52 -22.48
C THR A 4 8.04 -4.91 -23.22
N PRO A 5 7.81 -5.24 -24.50
CA PRO A 5 6.61 -4.78 -25.19
C PRO A 5 5.39 -5.44 -24.53
N PHE A 6 4.44 -4.62 -24.08
CA PHE A 6 3.11 -5.08 -23.70
C PHE A 6 2.20 -4.93 -24.92
N ASP A 7 1.49 -6.00 -25.31
CA ASP A 7 0.62 -5.97 -26.49
C ASP A 7 -0.63 -5.09 -26.28
N ALA A 8 -1.13 -5.03 -25.04
CA ALA A 8 -2.27 -4.21 -24.66
C ALA A 8 -2.27 -3.94 -23.14
N ILE A 9 -3.01 -2.91 -22.72
CA ILE A 9 -3.27 -2.56 -21.31
C ILE A 9 -4.79 -2.60 -21.09
N GLN A 10 -5.23 -3.23 -20.00
CA GLN A 10 -6.64 -3.32 -19.63
C GLN A 10 -6.93 -2.52 -18.36
N ILE A 11 -8.11 -1.92 -18.28
CA ILE A 11 -8.65 -1.24 -17.09
C ILE A 11 -10.01 -1.85 -16.74
N GLY A 12 -10.31 -1.94 -15.45
CA GLY A 12 -11.55 -2.50 -14.93
C GLY A 12 -11.77 -2.13 -13.47
N ILE A 13 -12.95 -2.46 -12.95
CA ILE A 13 -13.29 -2.24 -11.54
C ILE A 13 -12.67 -3.37 -10.72
N ALA A 14 -11.93 -3.02 -9.67
CA ALA A 14 -11.39 -3.99 -8.72
C ALA A 14 -12.47 -4.43 -7.73
N SER A 15 -12.55 -5.74 -7.47
CA SER A 15 -13.43 -6.29 -6.43
C SER A 15 -12.81 -6.13 -5.04
N PRO A 16 -13.60 -6.22 -3.95
CA PRO A 16 -13.06 -6.19 -2.59
C PRO A 16 -11.96 -7.22 -2.34
N GLU A 17 -12.10 -8.44 -2.89
CA GLU A 17 -11.11 -9.52 -2.76
C GLU A 17 -9.81 -9.17 -3.49
N MET A 18 -9.91 -8.53 -4.66
CA MET A 18 -8.76 -8.06 -5.43
C MET A 18 -7.99 -6.97 -4.67
N ILE A 19 -8.71 -6.00 -4.08
CA ILE A 19 -8.11 -4.95 -3.26
C ILE A 19 -7.36 -5.55 -2.05
N LEU A 20 -7.97 -6.53 -1.38
CA LEU A 20 -7.33 -7.22 -0.26
C LEU A 20 -6.11 -8.02 -0.71
N SER A 21 -6.14 -8.63 -1.90
CA SER A 21 -5.00 -9.38 -2.44
C SER A 21 -3.77 -8.51 -2.75
N TRP A 22 -3.99 -7.22 -3.05
CA TRP A 22 -2.92 -6.25 -3.25
C TRP A 22 -2.40 -5.67 -1.94
N SER A 23 -3.19 -5.78 -0.87
CA SER A 23 -2.84 -5.21 0.42
C SER A 23 -1.89 -6.12 1.19
N TYR A 24 -0.89 -5.50 1.82
CA TYR A 24 0.08 -6.17 2.69
C TYR A 24 -0.29 -6.06 4.18
N GLY A 25 -1.32 -5.28 4.51
CA GLY A 25 -1.83 -5.10 5.87
C GLY A 25 -2.96 -4.08 5.96
N GLU A 26 -3.47 -3.84 7.15
CA GLU A 26 -4.59 -2.92 7.39
C GLU A 26 -4.14 -1.72 8.23
N VAL A 27 -4.37 -0.51 7.74
CA VAL A 27 -4.15 0.72 8.50
C VAL A 27 -5.36 0.97 9.39
N LYS A 28 -5.15 0.97 10.71
CA LYS A 28 -6.23 1.11 11.70
C LYS A 28 -6.28 2.48 12.35
N LYS A 29 -5.19 3.24 12.27
CA LYS A 29 -5.09 4.54 12.93
C LYS A 29 -4.65 5.63 11.96
N PRO A 30 -5.07 6.89 12.18
CA PRO A 30 -4.73 8.00 11.30
C PRO A 30 -3.32 8.57 11.54
N GLU A 31 -2.60 8.10 12.57
CA GLU A 31 -1.26 8.64 12.87
C GLU A 31 -0.24 8.27 11.79
N THR A 32 0.78 9.12 11.67
CA THR A 32 1.81 8.99 10.65
C THR A 32 3.15 8.58 11.27
N ILE A 33 3.95 9.58 11.65
CA ILE A 33 5.29 9.43 12.20
C ILE A 33 5.35 10.25 13.48
N ASN A 34 6.02 9.71 14.49
CA ASN A 34 6.26 10.42 15.72
C ASN A 34 7.16 11.64 15.49
N TYR A 35 6.72 12.83 15.90
CA TYR A 35 7.46 14.08 15.66
C TYR A 35 8.82 14.16 16.39
N ARG A 36 9.02 13.40 17.49
CA ARG A 36 10.28 13.43 18.26
C ARG A 36 11.26 12.38 17.77
N THR A 37 10.80 11.14 17.62
CA THR A 37 11.67 10.01 17.31
C THR A 37 11.81 9.76 15.81
N LEU A 38 10.95 10.39 15.00
CA LEU A 38 10.83 10.16 13.56
C LEU A 38 10.52 8.70 13.20
N LYS A 39 10.05 7.92 14.17
CA LYS A 39 9.64 6.52 13.97
C LYS A 39 8.18 6.46 13.54
N PRO A 40 7.83 5.62 12.57
CA PRO A 40 6.44 5.40 12.20
C PRO A 40 5.62 4.84 13.36
N GLU A 41 4.37 5.27 13.45
CA GLU A 41 3.44 4.78 14.48
C GLU A 41 2.88 3.40 14.08
N GLN A 42 2.74 2.50 15.07
CA GLN A 42 2.26 1.15 14.81
C GLN A 42 0.77 1.16 14.39
N ASN A 43 0.48 0.49 13.27
CA ASN A 43 -0.82 0.47 12.57
C ASN A 43 -1.25 1.84 12.02
N GLY A 44 -0.33 2.81 11.96
CA GLY A 44 -0.50 4.09 11.29
C GLY A 44 -0.22 4.01 9.79
N LEU A 45 -0.35 5.15 9.10
CA LEU A 45 -0.21 5.26 7.65
C LEU A 45 1.17 4.85 7.12
N PHE A 46 2.21 4.90 7.96
CA PHE A 46 3.59 4.57 7.60
C PHE A 46 4.11 3.33 8.36
N CYS A 47 3.23 2.49 8.89
CA CYS A 47 3.65 1.35 9.70
C CYS A 47 4.51 0.35 8.90
N GLU A 48 5.74 0.09 9.37
CA GLU A 48 6.72 -0.79 8.72
C GLU A 48 6.30 -2.28 8.59
N ARG A 49 5.17 -2.66 9.20
CA ARG A 49 4.63 -4.02 9.15
C ARG A 49 3.60 -4.23 8.04
N ILE A 50 3.13 -3.13 7.43
CA ILE A 50 2.18 -3.07 6.33
C ILE A 50 3.00 -2.82 5.07
#